data_AF-A0A3R9VNH5-F1
#
_entry.id   AF-A0A3R9VNH5-F1
#
_cell.length_a   1.000
_cell.length_b   1.000
_cell.length_c   1.000
_cell.angle_alpha   90.00
_cell.angle_beta   90.00
_cell.angle_gamma   90.00
#
_symmetry.space_group_name_H-M   'P 1'
#
loop_
_entity.id
_entity.type
_entity.pdbx_description
1 polymer ?
#
loop_
_entity_poly.entity_id
_entity_poly.type
_entity_poly.pdbx_seq_one_letter_code
_entity_poly.pdbx_strand_id
1 'polypeptide(L)'
;MDLVFRPQPTIYLLWAFGDEETRLVIEAAHERAIERVLEWIEDEVPVIRYGKDGVYRVRPPGGLVAARFRHYEARSGRRLLADHLLLSVKGSGGTGSGGRSTTLALHENTVAASALYNELIASEVCEELGLATEPRTVTPGRRPVMDIAGAPHELIRWTARRSDQIAACLAELEHEYLTAVDDDGEPRFRPVVSQRARAKMKQISARKARPPRRKTQPLAQLRAWWKVSAILTSGVAADVITYLFEHARAAAAVIRAWVAAVVDVALAAVDVTATVFVMNDGGRFHRRHVLAEARRHLALV
;
A
#
# COMPACT_ATOMS: atom_id res chain seq x y z
N MET A 1 5.35 -15.98 5.17
CA MET A 1 4.34 -15.03 4.65
C MET A 1 5.07 -13.90 3.98
N ASP A 2 4.57 -13.36 2.87
CA ASP A 2 5.20 -12.21 2.19
C ASP A 2 4.42 -10.93 2.51
N LEU A 3 5.07 -9.98 3.17
CA LEU A 3 4.56 -8.63 3.43
C LEU A 3 5.24 -7.67 2.47
N VAL A 4 4.46 -7.01 1.62
CA VAL A 4 5.00 -6.10 0.59
C VAL A 4 4.72 -4.66 0.98
N PHE A 5 5.77 -3.96 1.39
CA PHE A 5 5.71 -2.54 1.78
C PHE A 5 5.99 -1.67 0.56
N ARG A 6 5.09 -0.71 0.31
CA ARG A 6 5.16 0.19 -0.85
C ARG A 6 4.69 1.58 -0.43
N PRO A 7 5.55 2.61 -0.52
CA PRO A 7 5.15 3.99 -0.26
C PRO A 7 3.97 4.43 -1.15
N GLN A 8 3.27 5.46 -0.72
CA GLN A 8 2.25 6.10 -1.54
C GLN A 8 2.82 6.56 -2.88
N PRO A 9 1.99 6.63 -3.94
CA PRO A 9 2.48 6.89 -5.29
C PRO A 9 3.39 8.08 -5.42
N THR A 10 2.99 9.19 -4.81
CA THR A 10 3.70 10.46 -4.87
C THR A 10 5.03 10.46 -4.11
N ILE A 11 5.14 9.72 -2.99
CA ILE A 11 6.41 9.57 -2.27
C ILE A 11 7.44 8.89 -3.15
N TYR A 12 7.08 7.81 -3.84
CA TYR A 12 8.05 7.18 -4.74
C TYR A 12 8.33 8.01 -6.01
N LEU A 13 7.44 8.94 -6.41
CA LEU A 13 7.75 9.91 -7.49
C LEU A 13 8.93 10.79 -7.09
N LEU A 14 8.86 11.36 -5.88
CA LEU A 14 9.90 12.20 -5.31
C LEU A 14 11.20 11.43 -5.15
N TRP A 15 11.13 10.19 -4.64
CA TRP A 15 12.28 9.30 -4.57
C TRP A 15 12.94 9.06 -5.93
N ALA A 16 12.13 8.85 -6.98
CA ALA A 16 12.66 8.56 -8.32
C ALA A 16 13.25 9.79 -9.02
N PHE A 17 12.66 10.97 -8.84
CA PHE A 17 12.99 12.18 -9.61
C PHE A 17 13.82 13.23 -8.87
N GLY A 18 13.85 13.14 -7.53
CA GLY A 18 14.66 13.98 -6.67
C GLY A 18 16.15 13.76 -6.89
N ASP A 19 16.97 14.46 -6.12
CA ASP A 19 18.41 14.24 -6.07
C ASP A 19 18.76 13.00 -5.21
N GLU A 20 20.04 12.82 -4.94
CA GLU A 20 20.53 11.70 -4.14
C GLU A 20 20.17 11.84 -2.66
N GLU A 21 20.21 13.05 -2.12
CA GLU A 21 19.85 13.34 -0.73
C GLU A 21 18.36 13.02 -0.47
N THR A 22 17.46 13.52 -1.32
CA THR A 22 16.03 13.21 -1.28
C THR A 22 15.76 11.71 -1.34
N ARG A 23 16.51 10.99 -2.20
CA ARG A 23 16.38 9.53 -2.34
C ARG A 23 16.71 8.83 -1.02
N LEU A 24 17.83 9.20 -0.40
CA LEU A 24 18.31 8.59 0.84
C LEU A 24 17.38 8.89 2.02
N VAL A 25 16.85 10.12 2.12
CA VAL A 25 15.85 10.48 3.13
C VAL A 25 14.61 9.59 3.01
N ILE A 26 14.06 9.44 1.79
CA ILE A 26 12.87 8.60 1.58
C ILE A 26 13.15 7.11 1.85
N GLU A 27 14.35 6.62 1.48
CA GLU A 27 14.74 5.23 1.78
C GLU A 27 14.89 4.98 3.28
N ALA A 28 15.45 5.93 4.03
CA ALA A 28 15.58 5.85 5.48
C ALA A 28 14.20 5.88 6.17
N ALA A 29 13.32 6.80 5.74
CA ALA A 29 11.94 6.87 6.25
C ALA A 29 11.15 5.59 5.92
N HIS A 30 11.37 5.01 4.74
CA HIS A 30 10.78 3.73 4.38
C HIS A 30 11.23 2.59 5.30
N GLU A 31 12.52 2.54 5.65
CA GLU A 31 13.07 1.52 6.55
C GLU A 31 12.54 1.66 7.98
N ARG A 32 12.57 2.87 8.54
CA ARG A 32 12.03 3.13 9.89
C ARG A 32 10.54 2.81 9.99
N ALA A 33 9.76 3.19 8.97
CA ALA A 33 8.33 2.84 8.92
C ALA A 33 8.10 1.31 8.85
N ILE A 34 8.94 0.57 8.12
CA ILE A 34 8.88 -0.90 8.09
C ILE A 34 9.19 -1.47 9.48
N GLU A 35 10.28 -1.05 10.10
CA GLU A 35 10.72 -1.53 11.42
C GLU A 35 9.63 -1.30 12.46
N ARG A 36 9.06 -0.10 12.50
CA ARG A 36 8.00 0.27 13.44
C ARG A 36 6.70 -0.52 13.23
N VAL A 37 6.38 -0.86 11.99
CA VAL A 37 5.24 -1.73 11.68
C VAL A 37 5.53 -3.17 12.11
N LEU A 38 6.77 -3.66 11.97
CA LEU A 38 7.15 -4.98 12.46
C LEU A 38 7.12 -5.05 13.99
N GLU A 39 7.57 -4.02 14.70
CA GLU A 39 7.44 -3.89 16.16
C GLU A 39 5.97 -3.95 16.56
N TRP A 40 5.12 -3.12 15.93
CA TRP A 40 3.69 -3.14 16.20
C TRP A 40 3.05 -4.50 15.90
N ILE A 41 3.42 -5.13 14.77
CA ILE A 41 2.98 -6.48 14.47
C ILE A 41 3.41 -7.39 15.60
N GLU A 42 4.68 -7.41 15.99
CA GLU A 42 5.22 -8.29 17.02
C GLU A 42 4.51 -8.16 18.38
N ASP A 43 4.16 -6.93 18.76
CA ASP A 43 3.49 -6.66 20.03
C ASP A 43 2.00 -7.03 20.02
N GLU A 44 1.31 -6.86 18.89
CA GLU A 44 -0.16 -6.86 18.84
C GLU A 44 -0.76 -8.04 18.07
N VAL A 45 0.03 -8.76 17.27
CA VAL A 45 -0.49 -9.68 16.25
C VAL A 45 -0.03 -11.14 16.38
N PRO A 46 1.25 -11.50 16.63
CA PRO A 46 1.68 -12.87 16.57
C PRO A 46 1.14 -13.65 17.76
N VAL A 47 0.39 -14.67 17.41
CA VAL A 47 -0.05 -15.70 18.32
C VAL A 47 0.64 -16.98 17.91
N ILE A 48 1.61 -17.43 18.72
CA ILE A 48 2.02 -18.83 18.69
C ILE A 48 0.91 -19.64 19.34
N ARG A 49 0.35 -20.59 18.57
CA ARG A 49 -0.59 -21.56 19.11
C ARG A 49 0.15 -22.83 19.53
N TYR A 50 -0.08 -23.31 20.76
CA TYR A 50 0.48 -24.57 21.27
C TYR A 50 -0.53 -25.33 22.15
N GLY A 51 -0.22 -26.58 22.50
CA GLY A 51 -1.12 -27.53 23.18
C GLY A 51 -2.11 -28.22 22.23
N LYS A 52 -2.92 -29.16 22.76
CA LYS A 52 -3.99 -29.84 22.01
C LYS A 52 -4.93 -28.79 21.40
N ASP A 53 -5.18 -28.89 20.10
CA ASP A 53 -5.98 -27.95 19.30
C ASP A 53 -5.49 -26.49 19.27
N GLY A 54 -4.27 -26.21 19.75
CA GLY A 54 -3.67 -24.87 19.69
C GLY A 54 -4.41 -23.83 20.54
N VAL A 55 -5.03 -24.26 21.64
CA VAL A 55 -5.84 -23.42 22.54
C VAL A 55 -5.01 -22.31 23.19
N TYR A 56 -3.74 -22.58 23.51
CA TYR A 56 -2.87 -21.61 24.14
C TYR A 56 -2.26 -20.66 23.12
N ARG A 57 -2.24 -19.37 23.47
CA ARG A 57 -1.80 -18.26 22.62
C ARG A 57 -0.72 -17.48 23.34
N VAL A 58 0.49 -17.46 22.81
CA VAL A 58 1.62 -16.69 23.40
C VAL A 58 2.38 -15.89 22.35
N ARG A 59 2.99 -14.79 22.79
CA ARG A 59 3.97 -14.04 22.00
C ARG A 59 5.20 -14.92 21.73
N PRO A 60 5.83 -14.83 20.55
CA PRO A 60 7.12 -15.45 20.31
C PRO A 60 8.19 -14.88 21.28
N PRO A 61 8.80 -15.70 22.17
CA PRO A 61 9.80 -15.22 23.13
C PRO A 61 11.11 -14.71 22.49
N GLY A 62 11.30 -14.93 21.19
CA GLY A 62 12.44 -14.41 20.40
C GLY A 62 12.01 -13.50 19.25
N GLY A 63 10.79 -12.97 19.29
CA GLY A 63 10.26 -12.06 18.27
C GLY A 63 10.00 -12.69 16.90
N LEU A 64 9.91 -11.83 15.90
CA LEU A 64 9.68 -12.22 14.50
C LEU A 64 10.97 -12.27 13.69
N VAL A 65 11.13 -13.30 12.85
CA VAL A 65 12.24 -13.40 11.90
C VAL A 65 11.72 -13.10 10.50
N ALA A 66 12.31 -12.12 9.83
CA ALA A 66 12.00 -11.75 8.45
C ALA A 66 13.27 -11.59 7.60
N ALA A 67 13.20 -11.97 6.32
CA ALA A 67 14.19 -11.61 5.32
C ALA A 67 13.63 -10.49 4.42
N ARG A 68 14.37 -9.39 4.29
CA ARG A 68 13.97 -8.20 3.51
C ARG A 68 14.66 -8.19 2.15
N PHE A 69 13.88 -7.96 1.09
CA PHE A 69 14.36 -7.83 -0.28
C PHE A 69 13.83 -6.54 -0.88
N ARG A 70 14.72 -5.57 -1.12
CA ARG A 70 14.37 -4.30 -1.76
C ARG A 70 14.34 -4.43 -3.28
N HIS A 71 13.31 -3.85 -3.87
CA HIS A 71 13.11 -3.73 -5.30
C HIS A 71 12.93 -2.25 -5.67
N TYR A 72 13.42 -1.90 -6.87
CA TYR A 72 13.39 -0.53 -7.39
C TYR A 72 12.55 -0.37 -8.67
N GLU A 73 12.23 -1.47 -9.34
CA GLU A 73 11.54 -1.48 -10.62
C GLU A 73 10.34 -2.44 -10.57
N ALA A 74 9.18 -1.95 -10.98
CA ALA A 74 8.02 -2.77 -11.25
C ALA A 74 8.27 -3.63 -12.49
N ARG A 75 7.49 -4.69 -12.62
CA ARG A 75 7.59 -5.58 -13.79
C ARG A 75 7.40 -4.88 -15.14
N SER A 76 6.65 -3.77 -15.17
CA SER A 76 6.45 -2.91 -16.36
C SER A 76 7.65 -2.05 -16.74
N GLY A 77 8.74 -2.14 -15.97
CA GLY A 77 9.90 -1.28 -16.12
C GLY A 77 9.76 0.09 -15.47
N ARG A 78 8.65 0.35 -14.79
CA ARG A 78 8.38 1.61 -14.09
C ARG A 78 9.01 1.61 -12.71
N ARG A 79 9.34 2.80 -12.19
CA ARG A 79 9.83 2.99 -10.82
C ARG A 79 8.91 2.32 -9.79
N LEU A 80 9.51 1.69 -8.80
CA LEU A 80 8.80 1.10 -7.68
C LEU A 80 9.79 0.89 -6.53
N LEU A 81 9.77 1.76 -5.53
CA LEU A 81 10.39 1.45 -4.24
C LEU A 81 9.46 0.48 -3.51
N ALA A 82 9.94 -0.75 -3.29
CA ALA A 82 9.18 -1.76 -2.56
C ALA A 82 10.10 -2.72 -1.84
N ASP A 83 9.70 -3.09 -0.63
CA ASP A 83 10.39 -4.08 0.17
C ASP A 83 9.47 -5.30 0.39
N HIS A 84 9.95 -6.46 -0.05
CA HIS A 84 9.35 -7.76 0.22
C HIS A 84 9.95 -8.31 1.50
N LEU A 85 9.12 -8.51 2.52
CA LEU A 85 9.52 -9.10 3.79
C LEU A 85 8.95 -10.50 3.92
N LEU A 86 9.83 -11.48 3.77
CA LEU A 86 9.51 -12.89 3.96
C LEU A 86 9.56 -13.23 5.45
N LEU A 87 8.41 -13.13 6.11
CA LEU A 87 8.23 -13.46 7.51
C LEU A 87 8.18 -14.98 7.72
N SER A 88 9.02 -15.47 8.62
CA SER A 88 8.97 -16.85 9.11
C SER A 88 7.70 -17.07 9.94
N VAL A 89 6.93 -18.09 9.59
CA VAL A 89 5.74 -18.50 10.36
C VAL A 89 6.08 -19.50 11.48
N LYS A 90 7.36 -19.85 11.63
CA LYS A 90 7.85 -20.78 12.65
C LYS A 90 8.31 -19.96 13.86
N GLY A 91 7.59 -20.10 14.98
CA GLY A 91 7.97 -19.51 16.26
C GLY A 91 8.53 -20.60 17.18
N SER A 92 9.61 -20.31 17.89
CA SER A 92 10.04 -21.18 18.99
C SER A 92 9.05 -21.03 20.13
N GLY A 93 8.35 -22.11 20.52
CA GLY A 93 7.64 -22.13 21.79
C GLY A 93 8.67 -22.26 22.91
N GLY A 94 8.48 -21.55 24.03
CA GLY A 94 9.42 -21.57 25.17
C GLY A 94 9.73 -22.96 25.75
N THR A 95 9.02 -24.01 25.32
CA THR A 95 9.17 -25.40 25.75
C THR A 95 9.86 -26.31 24.72
N GLY A 96 10.56 -25.76 23.72
CA GLY A 96 11.34 -26.54 22.73
C GLY A 96 10.50 -27.26 21.67
N SER A 97 9.19 -27.38 21.84
CA SER A 97 8.25 -27.78 20.80
C SER A 97 7.92 -26.55 19.93
N GLY A 98 8.40 -26.52 18.68
CA GLY A 98 8.11 -25.43 17.75
C GLY A 98 6.61 -25.23 17.56
N GLY A 99 6.12 -24.01 17.79
CA GLY A 99 4.74 -23.63 17.55
C GLY A 99 4.57 -22.96 16.17
N ARG A 100 3.37 -23.04 15.59
CA ARG A 100 3.06 -22.34 14.34
C ARG A 100 2.43 -20.98 14.66
N SER A 101 2.98 -19.92 14.10
CA SER A 101 2.34 -18.61 14.08
C SER A 101 1.08 -18.68 13.19
N THR A 102 0.00 -18.05 13.65
CA THR A 102 -1.27 -18.06 12.90
C THR A 102 -1.26 -16.99 11.81
N THR A 103 -1.09 -17.39 10.55
CA THR A 103 -1.17 -16.50 9.38
C THR A 103 -2.51 -15.77 9.24
N LEU A 104 -3.59 -16.33 9.78
CA LEU A 104 -4.91 -15.68 9.83
C LEU A 104 -4.87 -14.37 10.64
N ALA A 105 -4.20 -14.34 11.80
CA ALA A 105 -4.11 -13.13 12.63
C ALA A 105 -3.36 -12.00 11.90
N LEU A 106 -2.28 -12.35 11.19
CA LEU A 106 -1.55 -11.42 10.32
C LEU A 106 -2.42 -10.91 9.17
N HIS A 107 -3.20 -11.80 8.55
CA HIS A 107 -4.11 -11.44 7.47
C HIS A 107 -5.20 -10.46 7.95
N GLU A 108 -5.85 -10.76 9.08
CA GLU A 108 -6.89 -9.92 9.68
C GLU A 108 -6.38 -8.52 10.08
N ASN A 109 -5.09 -8.38 10.40
CA ASN A 109 -4.47 -7.12 10.79
C ASN A 109 -3.77 -6.37 9.63
N THR A 110 -3.79 -6.91 8.41
CA THR A 110 -3.07 -6.31 7.27
C THR A 110 -3.50 -4.87 6.99
N VAL A 111 -4.79 -4.55 7.16
CA VAL A 111 -5.31 -3.19 6.94
C VAL A 111 -4.81 -2.21 8.02
N ALA A 112 -4.73 -2.65 9.28
CA ALA A 112 -4.23 -1.83 10.38
C ALA A 112 -2.71 -1.60 10.27
N ALA A 113 -1.95 -2.63 9.88
CA ALA A 113 -0.53 -2.52 9.58
C ALA A 113 -0.26 -1.57 8.39
N SER A 114 -1.06 -1.68 7.33
CA SER A 114 -0.96 -0.78 6.17
C SER A 114 -1.29 0.67 6.52
N ALA A 115 -2.28 0.90 7.41
CA ALA A 115 -2.61 2.24 7.86
C ALA A 115 -1.46 2.86 8.67
N LEU A 116 -0.86 2.09 9.59
CA LEU A 116 0.32 2.51 10.35
C LEU A 116 1.49 2.83 9.43
N TYR A 117 1.80 1.94 8.49
CA TYR A 117 2.89 2.15 7.54
C TYR A 117 2.71 3.45 6.74
N ASN A 118 1.52 3.66 6.17
CA ASN A 118 1.23 4.84 5.34
C ASN A 118 1.31 6.15 6.13
N GLU A 119 0.86 6.13 7.40
CA GLU A 119 0.97 7.26 8.32
C GLU A 119 2.44 7.58 8.62
N LEU A 120 3.21 6.59 9.06
CA LEU A 120 4.60 6.77 9.47
C LEU A 120 5.47 7.29 8.32
N ILE A 121 5.42 6.63 7.16
CA ILE A 121 6.27 7.05 6.04
C ILE A 121 5.88 8.43 5.53
N ALA A 122 4.58 8.77 5.50
CA ALA A 122 4.15 10.10 5.09
C ALA A 122 4.61 11.15 6.10
N SER A 123 4.43 10.90 7.41
CA SER A 123 4.86 11.81 8.46
C SER A 123 6.36 12.06 8.40
N GLU A 124 7.18 11.01 8.35
CA GLU A 124 8.64 11.14 8.34
C GLU A 124 9.14 11.86 7.09
N VAL A 125 8.62 11.50 5.91
CA VAL A 125 8.98 12.16 4.65
C VAL A 125 8.54 13.63 4.65
N CYS A 126 7.35 13.94 5.19
CA CYS A 126 6.86 15.30 5.25
C CYS A 126 7.67 16.18 6.20
N GLU A 127 8.06 15.66 7.36
CA GLU A 127 8.87 16.40 8.33
C GLU A 127 10.31 16.60 7.85
N GLU A 128 10.97 15.57 7.32
CA GLU A 128 12.36 15.70 6.88
C GLU A 128 12.53 16.56 5.61
N LEU A 129 11.54 16.55 4.71
CA LEU A 129 11.64 17.22 3.42
C LEU A 129 10.86 18.54 3.32
N GLY A 130 10.12 18.92 4.36
CA GLY A 130 9.27 20.11 4.37
C GLY A 130 8.06 19.98 3.44
N LEU A 131 7.46 18.79 3.38
CA LEU A 131 6.30 18.48 2.53
C LEU A 131 5.01 18.42 3.38
N ALA A 132 3.88 18.28 2.70
CA ALA A 132 2.59 18.01 3.31
C ALA A 132 1.82 17.01 2.45
N THR A 133 0.78 16.41 3.01
CA THR A 133 -0.11 15.52 2.26
C THR A 133 -1.45 16.17 1.99
N GLU A 134 -2.11 15.72 0.92
CA GLU A 134 -3.47 16.09 0.57
C GLU A 134 -4.30 14.84 0.24
N PRO A 135 -5.62 14.87 0.45
CA PRO A 135 -6.49 13.76 0.12
C PRO A 135 -6.67 13.62 -1.39
N ARG A 136 -6.50 12.40 -1.88
CA ARG A 136 -6.75 12.03 -3.28
C ARG A 136 -7.81 10.94 -3.38
N THR A 137 -8.90 11.25 -4.07
CA THR A 137 -9.95 10.26 -4.37
C THR A 137 -9.51 9.35 -5.52
N VAL A 138 -9.14 8.11 -5.19
CA VAL A 138 -8.74 7.09 -6.19
C VAL A 138 -9.95 6.47 -6.87
N THR A 139 -11.00 6.20 -6.10
CA THR A 139 -12.22 5.54 -6.58
C THR A 139 -13.41 6.35 -6.07
N PRO A 140 -14.29 6.85 -6.96
CA PRO A 140 -15.48 7.60 -6.56
C PRO A 140 -16.29 6.83 -5.51
N GLY A 141 -16.76 7.52 -4.47
CA GLY A 141 -17.52 6.93 -3.36
C GLY A 141 -16.69 6.06 -2.40
N ARG A 142 -15.37 5.95 -2.60
CA ARG A 142 -14.46 5.35 -1.61
C ARG A 142 -13.71 6.44 -0.87
N ARG A 143 -13.21 6.09 0.31
CA ARG A 143 -12.41 6.99 1.12
C ARG A 143 -11.15 7.47 0.36
N PRO A 144 -10.80 8.77 0.44
CA PRO A 144 -9.55 9.26 -0.10
C PRO A 144 -8.33 8.54 0.49
N VAL A 145 -7.24 8.56 -0.26
CA VAL A 145 -5.91 8.20 0.24
C VAL A 145 -5.06 9.45 0.31
N MET A 146 -4.15 9.52 1.28
CA MET A 146 -3.23 10.66 1.38
C MET A 146 -2.06 10.49 0.42
N ASP A 147 -1.73 11.54 -0.33
CA ASP A 147 -0.57 11.63 -1.21
C ASP A 147 0.11 12.99 -0.97
N ILE A 148 1.38 13.15 -1.37
CA ILE A 148 2.11 14.42 -1.25
C ILE A 148 1.43 15.49 -2.10
N ALA A 149 1.15 16.63 -1.47
CA ALA A 149 0.53 17.78 -2.13
C ALA A 149 1.42 18.35 -3.23
N GLY A 150 0.79 18.87 -4.29
CA GLY A 150 1.49 19.47 -5.44
C GLY A 150 2.13 18.46 -6.41
N ALA A 151 2.00 17.15 -6.17
CA ALA A 151 2.44 16.13 -7.11
C ALA A 151 1.34 15.81 -8.15
N PRO A 152 1.56 16.04 -9.46
CA PRO A 152 0.53 15.86 -10.47
C PRO A 152 -0.01 14.43 -10.57
N HIS A 153 -1.33 14.26 -10.54
CA HIS A 153 -1.98 12.95 -10.64
C HIS A 153 -1.72 12.24 -11.97
N GLU A 154 -1.43 12.99 -13.04
CA GLU A 154 -0.98 12.49 -14.34
C GLU A 154 0.28 11.62 -14.20
N LEU A 155 1.20 11.97 -13.30
CA LEU A 155 2.42 11.17 -13.07
C LEU A 155 2.10 9.84 -12.39
N ILE A 156 1.05 9.79 -11.55
CA ILE A 156 0.52 8.57 -10.94
C ILE A 156 -0.11 7.68 -12.01
N ARG A 157 -0.93 8.25 -12.89
CA ARG A 157 -1.52 7.52 -14.03
C ARG A 157 -0.44 7.01 -14.99
N TRP A 158 0.58 7.80 -15.27
CA TRP A 158 1.70 7.40 -16.11
C TRP A 158 2.46 6.17 -15.58
N THR A 159 2.51 5.97 -14.25
CA THR A 159 2.99 4.70 -13.64
C THR A 159 2.01 3.56 -13.71
N ALA A 160 0.71 3.86 -13.72
CA ALA A 160 -0.36 2.89 -13.61
C ALA A 160 -0.65 2.12 -14.92
N ARG A 161 0.12 2.31 -16.00
CA ARG A 161 -0.09 1.61 -17.30
C ARG A 161 -0.32 0.10 -17.18
N ARG A 162 0.36 -0.57 -16.25
CA ARG A 162 0.14 -2.00 -15.98
C ARG A 162 -1.23 -2.27 -15.36
N SER A 163 -1.67 -1.43 -14.43
CA SER A 163 -3.00 -1.51 -13.85
C SER A 163 -4.08 -1.35 -14.91
N ASP A 164 -3.88 -0.47 -15.88
CA ASP A 164 -4.80 -0.27 -17.00
C ASP A 164 -4.87 -1.52 -17.89
N GLN A 165 -3.73 -2.13 -18.22
CA GLN A 165 -3.69 -3.41 -18.95
C GLN A 165 -4.39 -4.54 -18.20
N ILE A 166 -4.23 -4.58 -16.87
CA ILE A 166 -4.92 -5.58 -16.03
C ILE A 166 -6.42 -5.32 -16.01
N ALA A 167 -6.84 -4.06 -15.95
CA ALA A 167 -8.25 -3.67 -15.95
C ALA A 167 -8.91 -4.02 -17.30
N ALA A 168 -8.26 -3.74 -18.42
CA ALA A 168 -8.73 -4.12 -19.75
C ALA A 168 -8.88 -5.65 -19.87
N CYS A 169 -7.84 -6.41 -19.49
CA CYS A 169 -7.90 -7.88 -19.50
C CYS A 169 -8.93 -8.44 -18.50
N LEU A 170 -9.22 -7.73 -17.40
CA LEU A 170 -10.29 -8.12 -16.47
C LEU A 170 -11.66 -7.90 -17.09
N ALA A 171 -11.87 -6.78 -17.78
CA ALA A 171 -13.13 -6.50 -18.47
C ALA A 171 -13.41 -7.55 -19.58
N GLU A 172 -12.38 -7.94 -20.33
CA GLU A 172 -12.47 -9.02 -21.32
C GLU A 172 -12.85 -10.37 -20.68
N LEU A 173 -12.19 -10.75 -19.57
CA LEU A 173 -12.51 -11.99 -18.87
C LEU A 173 -13.91 -11.96 -18.22
N GLU A 174 -14.34 -10.81 -17.70
CA GLU A 174 -15.69 -10.63 -17.16
C GLU A 174 -16.73 -10.76 -18.29
N HIS A 175 -16.45 -10.21 -19.46
CA HIS A 175 -17.31 -10.37 -20.64
C HIS A 175 -17.38 -11.84 -21.08
N GLU A 176 -16.23 -12.51 -21.26
CA GLU A 176 -16.16 -13.94 -21.61
C GLU A 176 -16.90 -14.81 -20.60
N TYR A 177 -16.79 -14.51 -19.30
CA TYR A 177 -17.50 -15.24 -18.25
C TYR A 177 -19.02 -15.08 -18.35
N LEU A 178 -19.50 -13.89 -18.69
CA LEU A 178 -20.94 -13.59 -18.79
C LEU A 178 -21.57 -14.10 -20.09
N THR A 179 -20.79 -14.21 -21.17
CA THR A 179 -21.26 -14.63 -22.50
C THR A 179 -20.89 -16.07 -22.86
N ALA A 180 -20.12 -16.77 -22.02
CA ALA A 180 -19.80 -18.18 -22.24
C ALA A 180 -21.08 -19.02 -22.27
N VAL A 181 -21.27 -19.73 -23.38
CA VAL A 181 -22.32 -20.73 -23.56
C VAL A 181 -21.74 -22.14 -23.52
N ASP A 182 -22.57 -23.13 -23.22
CA ASP A 182 -22.24 -24.55 -23.37
C ASP A 182 -22.52 -25.05 -24.80
N ASP A 183 -22.35 -26.35 -25.00
CA ASP A 183 -22.52 -26.99 -26.31
C ASP A 183 -23.97 -26.92 -26.83
N ASP A 184 -24.93 -26.71 -25.92
CA ASP A 184 -26.36 -26.56 -26.23
C ASP A 184 -26.77 -25.09 -26.45
N GLY A 185 -25.82 -24.14 -26.33
CA GLY A 185 -26.05 -22.71 -26.51
C GLY A 185 -26.61 -21.99 -25.28
N GLU A 186 -26.69 -22.67 -24.13
CA GLU A 186 -27.18 -22.11 -22.87
C GLU A 186 -26.04 -21.44 -22.08
N PRO A 187 -26.30 -20.39 -21.28
CA PRO A 187 -25.27 -19.73 -20.49
C PRO A 187 -24.56 -20.70 -19.53
N ARG A 188 -23.25 -20.85 -19.71
CA ARG A 188 -22.40 -21.77 -18.94
C ARG A 188 -22.26 -21.36 -17.48
N PHE A 189 -22.44 -20.08 -17.18
CA PHE A 189 -22.33 -19.52 -15.83
C PHE A 189 -23.53 -18.63 -15.51
N ARG A 190 -23.77 -18.38 -14.22
CA ARG A 190 -24.76 -17.38 -13.79
C ARG A 190 -24.37 -16.00 -14.33
N PRO A 191 -25.33 -15.15 -14.75
CA PRO A 191 -25.07 -13.83 -15.33
C PRO A 191 -24.68 -12.79 -14.25
N VAL A 192 -24.00 -13.23 -13.19
CA VAL A 192 -23.54 -12.40 -12.09
C VAL A 192 -22.13 -12.82 -11.73
N VAL A 193 -21.19 -11.87 -11.81
CA VAL A 193 -19.81 -12.09 -11.38
C VAL A 193 -19.73 -11.93 -9.86
N SER A 194 -19.61 -13.05 -9.14
CA SER A 194 -19.33 -13.00 -7.69
C SER A 194 -18.00 -12.32 -7.38
N GLN A 195 -17.86 -11.73 -6.18
CA GLN A 195 -16.60 -11.10 -5.73
C GLN A 195 -15.42 -12.09 -5.78
N ARG A 196 -15.65 -13.36 -5.45
CA ARG A 196 -14.64 -14.42 -5.51
C ARG A 196 -14.22 -14.74 -6.95
N ALA A 197 -15.17 -14.84 -7.88
CA ALA A 197 -14.87 -15.03 -9.30
C ALA A 197 -14.06 -13.85 -9.85
N ARG A 198 -14.50 -12.62 -9.53
CA ARG A 198 -13.79 -11.39 -9.89
C ARG A 198 -12.34 -11.36 -9.36
N ALA A 199 -12.13 -11.75 -8.10
CA ALA A 199 -10.80 -11.83 -7.51
C ALA A 199 -9.91 -12.84 -8.25
N LYS A 200 -10.45 -14.01 -8.63
CA LYS A 200 -9.71 -15.01 -9.42
C LYS A 200 -9.40 -14.51 -10.84
N MET A 201 -10.37 -13.90 -11.53
CA MET A 201 -10.15 -13.30 -12.85
C MET A 201 -9.08 -12.21 -12.80
N LYS A 202 -9.12 -11.34 -11.79
CA LYS A 202 -8.08 -10.30 -11.58
C LYS A 202 -6.68 -10.90 -11.44
N GLN A 203 -6.53 -12.05 -10.77
CA GLN A 203 -5.24 -12.75 -10.69
C GLN A 203 -4.79 -13.30 -12.06
N ILE A 204 -5.72 -13.83 -12.86
CA ILE A 204 -5.45 -14.32 -14.22
C ILE A 204 -5.04 -13.15 -15.11
N SER A 205 -5.80 -12.04 -15.13
CA SER A 205 -5.48 -10.83 -15.87
C SER A 205 -4.11 -10.27 -15.50
N ALA A 206 -3.77 -10.26 -14.20
CA ALA A 206 -2.46 -9.84 -13.73
C ALA A 206 -1.30 -10.72 -14.25
N ARG A 207 -1.54 -12.02 -14.47
CA ARG A 207 -0.57 -12.94 -15.07
C ARG A 207 -0.49 -12.77 -16.60
N LYS A 208 -1.64 -12.68 -17.28
CA LYS A 208 -1.74 -12.48 -18.74
C LYS A 208 -1.06 -11.18 -19.17
N ALA A 209 -1.32 -10.07 -18.47
CA ALA A 209 -0.72 -8.77 -18.76
C ALA A 209 0.75 -8.64 -18.33
N ARG A 210 1.47 -9.74 -18.02
CA ARG A 210 2.87 -9.69 -17.53
C ARG A 210 3.84 -9.52 -18.70
N PRO A 211 4.57 -8.38 -18.80
CA PRO A 211 5.59 -8.22 -19.82
C PRO A 211 6.81 -9.11 -19.54
N PRO A 212 7.66 -9.35 -20.56
CA PRO A 212 8.90 -10.10 -20.42
C PRO A 212 9.83 -9.45 -19.38
N ARG A 213 10.77 -10.24 -18.83
CA ARG A 213 11.80 -9.70 -17.91
C ARG A 213 12.69 -8.74 -18.70
N ARG A 214 12.87 -7.52 -18.19
CA ARG A 214 13.92 -6.61 -18.66
C ARG A 214 15.26 -7.05 -18.09
N LYS A 215 16.35 -6.64 -18.73
CA LYS A 215 17.70 -6.77 -18.18
C LYS A 215 17.84 -5.82 -16.99
N THR A 216 18.54 -6.27 -15.95
CA THR A 216 18.85 -5.44 -14.77
C THR A 216 19.70 -4.25 -15.18
N GLN A 217 19.37 -3.06 -14.67
CA GLN A 217 20.12 -1.83 -14.88
C GLN A 217 20.49 -1.19 -13.53
N PRO A 218 21.60 -0.44 -13.45
CA PRO A 218 21.94 0.35 -12.27
C PRO A 218 20.84 1.36 -11.92
N LEU A 219 20.59 1.58 -10.62
CA LEU A 219 19.53 2.46 -10.15
C LEU A 219 19.68 3.90 -10.68
N ALA A 220 20.90 4.43 -10.75
CA ALA A 220 21.15 5.76 -11.31
C ALA A 220 20.70 5.88 -12.77
N GLN A 221 20.95 4.85 -13.60
CA GLN A 221 20.50 4.82 -14.99
C GLN A 221 18.97 4.71 -15.10
N LEU A 222 18.36 3.89 -14.25
CA LEU A 222 16.90 3.76 -14.17
C LEU A 222 16.23 5.10 -13.83
N ARG A 223 16.75 5.82 -12.83
CA ARG A 223 16.22 7.14 -12.41
C ARG A 223 16.32 8.18 -13.53
N ALA A 224 17.50 8.28 -14.16
CA ALA A 224 17.69 9.17 -15.31
C ALA A 224 16.69 8.85 -16.43
N TRP A 225 16.55 7.56 -16.78
CA TRP A 225 15.61 7.12 -17.80
C TRP A 225 14.14 7.37 -17.41
N TRP A 226 13.76 7.16 -16.15
CA TRP A 226 12.40 7.44 -15.69
C TRP A 226 12.06 8.92 -15.79
N LYS A 227 12.97 9.82 -15.39
CA LYS A 227 12.75 11.27 -15.45
C LYS A 227 12.56 11.73 -16.89
N VAL A 228 13.44 11.30 -17.80
CA VAL A 228 13.33 11.58 -19.24
C VAL A 228 12.03 10.99 -19.82
N SER A 229 11.70 9.74 -19.49
CA SER A 229 10.47 9.09 -19.97
C SER A 229 9.22 9.83 -19.49
N ALA A 230 9.22 10.37 -18.27
CA ALA A 230 8.11 11.14 -17.73
C ALA A 230 7.93 12.45 -18.51
N ILE A 231 9.01 13.19 -18.73
CA ILE A 231 9.01 14.45 -19.50
C ILE A 231 8.43 14.22 -20.90
N LEU A 232 8.79 13.11 -21.55
CA LEU A 232 8.35 12.83 -22.91
C LEU A 232 6.94 12.24 -23.03
N THR A 233 6.45 11.52 -22.02
CA THR A 233 5.29 10.62 -22.19
C THR A 233 4.20 10.71 -21.13
N SER A 234 4.37 11.56 -20.09
CA SER A 234 3.37 11.70 -19.04
C SER A 234 2.27 12.72 -19.37
N GLY A 235 2.54 13.67 -20.27
CA GLY A 235 1.68 14.82 -20.55
C GLY A 235 1.79 15.96 -19.53
N VAL A 236 2.64 15.81 -18.51
CA VAL A 236 2.97 16.87 -17.55
C VAL A 236 4.09 17.73 -18.11
N ALA A 237 4.02 19.04 -17.88
CA ALA A 237 5.02 19.99 -18.32
C ALA A 237 6.41 19.66 -17.75
N ALA A 238 7.45 19.85 -18.57
CA ALA A 238 8.81 19.41 -18.25
C ALA A 238 9.40 20.13 -17.03
N ASP A 239 9.06 21.39 -16.83
CA ASP A 239 9.41 22.22 -15.69
C ASP A 239 8.80 21.65 -14.39
N VAL A 240 7.52 21.26 -14.40
CA VAL A 240 6.86 20.65 -13.23
C VAL A 240 7.55 19.35 -12.82
N ILE A 241 7.99 18.51 -13.78
CA ILE A 241 8.72 17.28 -13.46
C ILE A 241 10.15 17.59 -12.97
N THR A 242 10.79 18.59 -13.57
CA THR A 242 12.16 18.98 -13.23
C THR A 242 12.24 19.53 -11.81
N TYR A 243 11.27 20.37 -11.46
CA TYR A 243 11.14 21.06 -10.17
C TYR A 243 10.01 20.47 -9.29
N LEU A 244 9.72 19.17 -9.44
CA LEU A 244 8.60 18.52 -8.73
C LEU A 244 8.67 18.73 -7.21
N PHE A 245 9.87 18.70 -6.66
CA PHE A 245 10.10 18.87 -5.23
C PHE A 245 9.78 20.30 -4.75
N GLU A 246 10.16 21.31 -5.53
CA GLU A 246 9.84 22.71 -5.23
C GLU A 246 8.33 22.98 -5.32
N HIS A 247 7.65 22.38 -6.31
CA HIS A 247 6.18 22.45 -6.40
C HIS A 247 5.51 21.81 -5.18
N ALA A 248 6.01 20.66 -4.73
CA ALA A 248 5.49 19.97 -3.55
C ALA A 248 5.72 20.78 -2.27
N ARG A 249 6.90 21.42 -2.12
CA ARG A 249 7.18 22.34 -1.00
C ARG A 249 6.30 23.58 -1.01
N ALA A 250 6.07 24.17 -2.18
CA ALA A 250 5.19 25.32 -2.31
C ALA A 250 3.75 24.97 -1.90
N ALA A 251 3.23 23.83 -2.35
CA ALA A 251 1.92 23.32 -1.93
C ALA A 251 1.88 23.03 -0.42
N ALA A 252 2.96 22.45 0.11
CA ALA A 252 3.08 22.16 1.54
C ALA A 252 3.08 23.42 2.41
N ALA A 253 3.76 24.49 1.98
CA ALA A 253 3.77 25.77 2.69
C ALA A 253 2.37 26.37 2.80
N VAL A 254 1.56 26.27 1.74
CA VAL A 254 0.15 26.67 1.77
C VAL A 254 -0.60 25.83 2.78
N ILE A 255 -0.56 24.50 2.68
CA ILE A 255 -1.31 23.61 3.59
C ILE A 255 -0.92 23.87 5.05
N ARG A 256 0.38 23.89 5.37
CA ARG A 256 0.90 24.10 6.73
C ARG A 256 0.50 25.45 7.33
N ALA A 257 0.21 26.46 6.51
CA ALA A 257 -0.27 27.76 6.99
C ALA A 257 -1.75 27.72 7.47
N TRP A 258 -2.54 26.74 7.02
CA TRP A 258 -3.97 26.63 7.34
C TRP A 258 -4.31 25.51 8.32
N VAL A 259 -3.42 24.54 8.53
CA VAL A 259 -3.66 23.39 9.41
C VAL A 259 -3.82 23.87 10.86
N ALA A 260 -4.90 23.43 11.51
CA ALA A 260 -5.15 23.73 12.91
C ALA A 260 -4.11 23.05 13.81
N ALA A 261 -3.59 23.77 14.79
CA ALA A 261 -2.60 23.23 15.72
C ALA A 261 -3.18 22.23 16.74
N VAL A 262 -4.52 22.06 16.77
CA VAL A 262 -5.23 21.27 17.78
C VAL A 262 -6.32 20.43 17.12
N VAL A 263 -6.38 19.16 17.50
CA VAL A 263 -7.43 18.22 17.12
C VAL A 263 -8.44 18.10 18.27
N ASP A 264 -9.73 18.23 17.97
CA ASP A 264 -10.79 17.86 18.91
C ASP A 264 -10.88 16.33 19.01
N VAL A 265 -10.27 15.78 20.06
CA VAL A 265 -10.19 14.33 20.27
C VAL A 265 -11.57 13.71 20.49
N ALA A 266 -12.51 14.43 21.10
CA ALA A 266 -13.84 13.91 21.36
C ALA A 266 -14.63 13.77 20.05
N LEU A 267 -14.57 14.80 19.19
CA LEU A 267 -15.20 14.76 17.88
C LEU A 267 -14.54 13.70 16.98
N ALA A 268 -13.21 13.64 16.94
CA ALA A 268 -12.49 12.62 16.18
C ALA A 268 -12.86 11.19 16.63
N ALA A 269 -13.01 10.95 17.94
CA ALA A 269 -13.43 9.65 18.45
C ALA A 269 -14.86 9.28 17.99
N VAL A 270 -15.79 10.25 17.98
CA VAL A 270 -17.16 10.05 17.47
C VAL A 270 -17.13 9.71 15.97
N ASP A 271 -16.39 10.47 15.16
CA ASP A 271 -16.32 10.25 13.71
C ASP A 271 -15.69 8.91 13.35
N VAL A 272 -14.60 8.54 14.03
CA VAL A 272 -13.91 7.26 13.86
C VAL A 272 -14.85 6.10 14.23
N THR A 273 -15.50 6.18 15.39
CA THR A 273 -16.39 5.10 15.84
C THR A 273 -17.63 4.95 14.96
N ALA A 274 -18.24 6.05 14.54
CA ALA A 274 -19.35 6.04 13.60
C ALA A 274 -18.96 5.41 12.25
N THR A 275 -17.80 5.80 11.71
CA THR A 275 -17.30 5.23 10.44
C THR A 275 -17.05 3.74 10.55
N VAL A 276 -16.37 3.29 11.61
CA VAL A 276 -16.13 1.85 11.85
C VAL A 276 -17.45 1.10 12.00
N PHE A 277 -18.42 1.65 12.73
CA PHE A 277 -19.72 1.01 12.92
C PHE A 277 -20.47 0.79 11.60
N VAL A 278 -20.55 1.83 10.75
CA VAL A 278 -21.25 1.78 9.46
C VAL A 278 -20.56 0.85 8.46
N MET A 279 -19.22 0.82 8.46
CA MET A 279 -18.44 0.08 7.47
C MET A 279 -18.24 -1.41 7.81
N ASN A 280 -18.70 -1.87 8.98
CA ASN A 280 -18.62 -3.27 9.37
C ASN A 280 -20.01 -3.87 9.52
N ASP A 281 -20.27 -4.99 8.82
CA ASP A 281 -21.57 -5.66 8.81
C ASP A 281 -22.07 -5.96 10.23
N GLY A 282 -23.28 -5.49 10.54
CA GLY A 282 -23.92 -5.69 11.84
C GLY A 282 -23.25 -4.96 13.01
N GLY A 283 -22.46 -3.92 12.74
CA GLY A 283 -21.84 -3.07 13.77
C GLY A 283 -20.74 -3.75 14.59
N ARG A 284 -20.28 -4.94 14.18
CA ARG A 284 -19.25 -5.69 14.89
C ARG A 284 -17.86 -5.26 14.42
N PHE A 285 -17.05 -4.72 15.31
CA PHE A 285 -15.68 -4.33 15.00
C PHE A 285 -14.70 -4.74 16.09
N HIS A 286 -13.42 -4.79 15.71
CA HIS A 286 -12.31 -5.10 16.60
C HIS A 286 -11.43 -3.86 16.75
N ARG A 287 -10.57 -3.85 17.78
CA ARG A 287 -9.58 -2.77 18.02
C ARG A 287 -8.79 -2.39 16.77
N ARG A 288 -8.38 -3.37 15.96
CA ARG A 288 -7.67 -3.16 14.68
C ARG A 288 -8.44 -2.29 13.67
N HIS A 289 -9.79 -2.35 13.65
CA HIS A 289 -10.60 -1.51 12.77
C HIS A 289 -10.57 -0.06 13.25
N VAL A 290 -10.69 0.16 14.56
CA VAL A 290 -10.59 1.50 15.18
C VAL A 290 -9.20 2.10 14.97
N LEU A 291 -8.13 1.33 15.18
CA LEU A 291 -6.76 1.80 14.93
C LEU A 291 -6.55 2.20 13.46
N ALA A 292 -7.00 1.36 12.52
CA ALA A 292 -6.87 1.69 11.10
C ALA A 292 -7.65 2.95 10.73
N GLU A 293 -8.84 3.13 11.30
CA GLU A 293 -9.71 4.25 11.03
C GLU A 293 -9.19 5.55 11.65
N ALA A 294 -8.74 5.51 12.91
CA ALA A 294 -8.17 6.65 13.62
C ALA A 294 -6.97 7.23 12.86
N ARG A 295 -6.03 6.39 12.43
CA ARG A 295 -4.85 6.83 11.67
C ARG A 295 -5.21 7.53 10.35
N ARG A 296 -6.18 6.97 9.64
CA ARG A 296 -6.68 7.60 8.39
C ARG A 296 -7.46 8.88 8.65
N HIS A 297 -8.15 8.99 9.79
CA HIS A 297 -8.88 10.20 10.17
C HIS A 297 -7.90 11.31 10.52
N LEU A 298 -6.89 11.01 11.35
CA LEU A 298 -5.83 11.96 11.73
C LEU A 298 -4.98 12.42 10.55
N ALA A 299 -4.91 11.64 9.47
CA ALA A 299 -4.23 12.08 8.25
C ALA A 299 -5.05 13.10 7.42
N LEU A 300 -6.34 13.30 7.73
CA LEU A 300 -7.24 14.21 7.00
C LEU A 300 -7.48 15.54 7.71
N VAL A 301 -7.28 15.59 9.02
CA VAL A 301 -7.56 16.75 9.90
C VAL A 301 -6.27 17.47 10.26
#